data_AF-D4XVN6-F1
#
_entry.id   AF-D4XVN6-F1
#
_cell.length_a   1.000
_cell.length_b   1.000
_cell.length_c   1.000
_cell.angle_alpha   90.00
_cell.angle_beta   90.00
_cell.angle_gamma   90.00
#
_symmetry.space_group_name_H-M   'P 1'
#
loop_
_entity.id
_entity.type
_entity.pdbx_description
1 polymer ?
#
loop_
_entity_poly.entity_id
_entity_poly.type
_entity_poly.pdbx_seq_one_letter_code
_entity_poly.pdbx_strand_id
1 'polypeptide(L)'
;MIQKELSTLKIGTMVNVQAYKYDGSLYRQWNGAKVLNNNSKHIVLVLVKCRVAEPNNKFWAYKDPVLWFFPKNNLFNATVLLRKNGPYVYINMASHPIIEDEVLKYVDFDLDIKHYPNKELKLVDREEYYRNKKKLKYSKVLQEMIYSELNELINMYNNYNYIFDDKIINYYRNLAITDKSIRSNLLNTSQPSQNTDYKQNSRSAFSVKGQRQNLEVTKSNFTIENND
;
A
#
# COMPACT_ATOMS: atom_id res chain seq x y z
N MET A 1 -7.74 24.03 13.60
CA MET A 1 -7.38 23.30 12.37
C MET A 1 -8.66 22.73 11.78
N ILE A 2 -8.86 22.83 10.47
CA ILE A 2 -10.09 22.41 9.79
C ILE A 2 -9.79 21.08 9.10
N GLN A 3 -10.33 19.99 9.62
CA GLN A 3 -10.36 18.70 8.93
C GLN A 3 -11.30 18.84 7.73
N LYS A 4 -10.79 18.67 6.52
CA LYS A 4 -11.59 18.72 5.29
C LYS A 4 -12.02 17.30 4.90
N GLU A 5 -13.18 17.19 4.27
CA GLU A 5 -13.58 15.92 3.68
C GLU A 5 -12.60 15.51 2.57
N LEU A 6 -12.34 14.20 2.47
CA LEU A 6 -11.53 13.62 1.38
C LEU A 6 -12.10 13.95 -0.01
N SER A 7 -13.40 14.26 -0.11
CA SER A 7 -14.09 14.71 -1.33
C SER A 7 -13.50 16.00 -1.91
N THR A 8 -12.86 16.82 -1.08
CA THR A 8 -12.30 18.11 -1.49
C THR A 8 -10.99 17.99 -2.27
N LEU A 9 -10.33 16.83 -2.25
CA LEU A 9 -9.07 16.59 -2.95
C LEU A 9 -9.32 16.49 -4.46
N LYS A 10 -8.91 17.51 -5.21
CA LYS A 10 -9.19 17.62 -6.65
C LYS A 10 -8.26 16.74 -7.48
N ILE A 11 -8.81 16.07 -8.49
CA ILE A 11 -8.00 15.35 -9.47
C ILE A 11 -7.08 16.33 -10.21
N GLY A 12 -5.84 15.93 -10.45
CA GLY A 12 -4.82 16.72 -11.13
C GLY A 12 -3.95 17.58 -10.22
N THR A 13 -4.36 17.85 -8.97
CA THR A 13 -3.58 18.69 -8.04
C THR A 13 -2.41 17.93 -7.43
N MET A 14 -1.40 18.67 -7.01
CA MET A 14 -0.29 18.14 -6.23
C MET A 14 -0.64 18.19 -4.74
N VAL A 15 -0.30 17.13 -4.01
CA VAL A 15 -0.53 16.99 -2.58
C VAL A 15 0.72 16.46 -1.90
N ASN A 16 0.96 16.91 -0.67
CA ASN A 16 1.96 16.29 0.20
C ASN A 16 1.30 15.16 0.99
N VAL A 17 2.03 14.09 1.23
CA VAL A 17 1.57 12.97 2.05
C VAL A 17 2.45 12.88 3.29
N GLN A 18 1.84 12.68 4.46
CA GLN A 18 2.55 12.49 5.72
C GLN A 18 2.05 11.21 6.40
N ALA A 19 3.01 10.36 6.78
CA ALA A 19 2.79 9.22 7.64
C ALA A 19 3.19 9.58 9.07
N TYR A 20 2.35 9.21 10.04
CA TYR A 20 2.59 9.38 11.46
C TYR A 20 2.67 8.03 12.15
N LYS A 21 3.43 7.91 13.24
CA LYS A 21 3.28 6.77 14.15
C LYS A 21 2.09 7.00 15.07
N TYR A 22 1.68 5.95 15.78
CA TYR A 22 0.50 5.98 16.64
C TYR A 22 0.53 7.04 17.76
N ASP A 23 1.73 7.42 18.21
CA ASP A 23 1.92 8.50 19.20
C ASP A 23 1.85 9.91 18.60
N GLY A 24 1.57 10.03 17.30
CA GLY A 24 1.48 11.30 16.58
C GLY A 24 2.84 11.84 16.11
N SER A 25 3.94 11.09 16.27
CA SER A 25 5.23 11.51 15.73
C SER A 25 5.27 11.38 14.20
N LEU A 26 5.81 12.40 13.51
CA LEU A 26 5.96 12.37 12.05
C LEU A 26 7.01 11.32 11.65
N TYR A 27 6.57 10.30 10.91
CA TYR A 27 7.41 9.21 10.45
C TYR A 27 7.99 9.48 9.06
N ARG A 28 7.19 9.94 8.10
CA ARG A 28 7.69 10.14 6.73
C ARG A 28 6.84 11.17 5.98
N GLN A 29 7.47 11.93 5.09
CA GLN A 29 6.79 12.88 4.24
C GLN A 29 7.17 12.70 2.77
N TRP A 30 6.16 12.67 1.90
CA TRP A 30 6.30 12.65 0.44
C TRP A 30 5.84 14.00 -0.11
N ASN A 31 6.70 14.64 -0.89
CA ASN A 31 6.41 15.96 -1.45
C ASN A 31 6.10 15.88 -2.94
N GLY A 32 4.93 16.39 -3.33
CA GLY A 32 4.53 16.43 -4.73
C GLY A 32 4.04 15.09 -5.27
N ALA A 33 3.12 14.43 -4.57
CA ALA A 33 2.31 13.37 -5.15
C ALA A 33 1.17 14.00 -5.97
N LYS A 34 0.91 13.53 -7.20
CA LYS A 34 -0.22 14.03 -7.99
C LYS A 34 -1.47 13.19 -7.72
N VAL A 35 -2.61 13.83 -7.51
CA VAL A 35 -3.90 13.15 -7.37
C VAL A 35 -4.36 12.67 -8.75
N LEU A 36 -4.25 11.37 -9.01
CA LEU A 36 -4.66 10.77 -10.27
C LEU A 36 -6.17 10.49 -10.30
N ASN A 37 -6.72 10.05 -9.17
CA ASN A 37 -8.15 9.83 -9.02
C ASN A 37 -8.60 10.05 -7.58
N ASN A 38 -9.85 10.47 -7.40
CA ASN A 38 -10.52 10.54 -6.11
C ASN A 38 -12.00 10.26 -6.32
N ASN A 39 -12.45 9.07 -5.92
CA ASN A 39 -13.85 8.66 -6.03
C ASN A 39 -14.40 8.21 -4.67
N SER A 40 -15.63 7.70 -4.59
CA SER A 40 -16.23 7.26 -3.34
C SER A 40 -15.50 6.09 -2.66
N LYS A 41 -14.72 5.30 -3.40
CA LYS A 41 -14.05 4.10 -2.89
C LYS A 41 -12.60 4.36 -2.45
N HIS A 42 -11.86 5.16 -3.19
CA HIS A 42 -10.43 5.36 -2.95
C HIS A 42 -9.90 6.69 -3.50
N ILE A 43 -8.70 7.05 -3.04
CA ILE A 43 -7.82 8.03 -3.68
C ILE A 43 -6.67 7.26 -4.34
N VAL A 44 -6.28 7.66 -5.54
CA VAL A 44 -5.09 7.15 -6.22
C VAL A 44 -4.15 8.30 -6.52
N LEU A 45 -2.91 8.19 -6.06
CA LEU A 45 -1.86 9.14 -6.34
C LEU A 45 -0.85 8.57 -7.34
N VAL A 46 -0.17 9.45 -8.07
CA VAL A 46 1.02 9.14 -8.86
C VAL A 46 2.23 9.84 -8.27
N LEU A 47 3.30 9.07 -8.08
CA LEU A 47 4.60 9.55 -7.63
C LEU A 47 5.61 9.31 -8.76
N VAL A 48 6.19 10.40 -9.27
CA VAL A 48 7.30 10.39 -10.22
C VAL A 48 8.39 11.30 -9.69
N LYS A 49 9.55 10.72 -9.33
CA LYS A 49 10.66 11.45 -8.69
C LYS A 49 10.22 12.23 -7.42
N CYS A 50 9.19 11.75 -6.74
CA CYS A 50 8.69 12.34 -5.50
C CYS A 50 9.77 12.26 -4.42
N ARG A 51 10.06 13.40 -3.78
CA ARG A 51 11.06 13.47 -2.71
C ARG A 51 10.44 13.00 -1.40
N VAL A 52 11.05 11.97 -0.83
CA VAL A 52 10.71 11.41 0.47
C VAL A 52 11.68 11.95 1.51
N ALA A 53 11.13 12.44 2.62
CA ALA A 53 11.86 12.89 3.80
C ALA A 53 11.56 11.94 4.96
N GLU A 54 12.62 11.52 5.66
CA GLU A 54 12.57 10.66 6.83
C GLU A 54 13.01 11.42 8.09
N PRO A 55 12.73 10.88 9.29
CA PRO A 55 13.24 11.44 10.52
C PRO A 55 14.77 11.37 10.46
N ASN A 56 15.46 12.41 10.93
CA ASN A 56 16.92 12.61 10.82
C ASN A 56 17.43 13.19 9.49
N ASN A 57 16.62 13.99 8.77
CA ASN A 57 17.05 14.71 7.57
C ASN A 57 17.58 13.82 6.43
N LYS A 58 17.17 12.55 6.40
CA LYS A 58 17.46 11.66 5.28
C LYS A 58 16.44 11.89 4.17
N PHE A 59 16.92 11.90 2.93
CA PHE A 59 16.09 12.11 1.75
C PHE A 59 16.39 11.07 0.68
N TRP A 60 15.34 10.60 0.02
CA TRP A 60 15.45 9.72 -1.13
C TRP A 60 14.28 9.96 -2.09
N ALA A 61 14.34 9.39 -3.29
CA ALA A 61 13.26 9.44 -4.25
C ALA A 61 13.10 8.09 -4.95
N TYR A 62 11.88 7.76 -5.33
CA TYR A 62 11.62 6.55 -6.12
C TYR A 62 12.29 6.66 -7.49
N LYS A 63 12.96 5.57 -7.91
CA LYS A 63 13.54 5.45 -9.25
C LYS A 63 12.47 5.19 -10.31
N ASP A 64 11.51 4.33 -9.97
CA ASP A 64 10.40 3.94 -10.84
C ASP A 64 9.14 4.77 -10.52
N PRO A 65 8.22 5.00 -11.48
CA PRO A 65 6.90 5.54 -11.19
C PRO A 65 6.11 4.64 -10.23
N VAL A 66 5.36 5.27 -9.32
CA VAL A 66 4.55 4.56 -8.32
C VAL A 66 3.10 5.02 -8.40
N LEU A 67 2.17 4.08 -8.41
CA LEU A 67 0.77 4.32 -8.08
C LEU A 67 0.58 4.09 -6.59
N TRP A 68 -0.10 4.99 -5.90
CA TRP A 68 -0.36 4.87 -4.46
C TRP A 68 -1.84 4.94 -4.18
N PHE A 69 -2.39 3.81 -3.74
CA PHE A 69 -3.80 3.60 -3.47
C PHE A 69 -4.11 3.82 -1.99
N PHE A 70 -5.13 4.62 -1.74
CA PHE A 70 -5.70 4.87 -0.41
C PHE A 70 -7.19 4.51 -0.45
N PRO A 71 -7.56 3.24 -0.20
CA PRO A 71 -8.95 2.86 0.01
C PRO A 71 -9.55 3.60 1.21
N LYS A 72 -10.76 4.14 1.04
CA LYS A 72 -11.40 5.00 2.06
C LYS A 72 -12.04 4.19 3.19
N ASN A 73 -12.34 2.91 2.95
CA ASN A 73 -13.06 2.03 3.88
C ASN A 73 -12.21 0.85 4.37
N ASN A 74 -10.89 0.89 4.15
CA ASN A 74 -9.96 -0.15 4.58
C ASN A 74 -8.83 0.47 5.42
N LEU A 75 -8.25 -0.35 6.30
CA LEU A 75 -7.13 0.03 7.16
C LEU A 75 -5.78 -0.33 6.52
N PHE A 76 -5.61 0.06 5.26
CA PHE A 76 -4.33 0.01 4.57
C PHE A 76 -4.21 1.08 3.49
N ASN A 77 -2.98 1.36 3.09
CA ASN A 77 -2.68 1.96 1.78
C ASN A 77 -1.71 1.05 1.02
N ALA A 78 -1.67 1.16 -0.31
CA ALA A 78 -0.84 0.28 -1.13
C ALA A 78 -0.09 1.04 -2.21
N THR A 79 1.23 0.88 -2.26
CA THR A 79 2.06 1.36 -3.36
C THR A 79 2.32 0.26 -4.37
N VAL A 80 2.20 0.59 -5.65
CA VAL A 80 2.50 -0.27 -6.78
C VAL A 80 3.62 0.37 -7.58
N LEU A 81 4.83 -0.17 -7.47
CA LEU A 81 5.96 0.26 -8.30
C LEU A 81 5.80 -0.36 -9.68
N LEU A 82 5.71 0.49 -10.71
CA LEU A 82 5.49 0.08 -12.09
C LEU A 82 6.81 -0.30 -12.74
N ARG A 83 7.21 -1.57 -12.59
CA ARG A 83 8.46 -2.12 -13.13
C ARG A 83 8.24 -2.95 -14.39
N LYS A 84 9.32 -3.13 -15.16
CA LYS A 84 9.32 -3.91 -16.40
C LYS A 84 8.99 -5.39 -16.18
N ASN A 85 9.42 -5.97 -15.07
CA ASN A 85 9.21 -7.37 -14.75
C ASN A 85 7.89 -7.65 -13.98
N GLY A 86 6.98 -6.68 -13.97
CA GLY A 86 5.68 -6.75 -13.29
C GLY A 86 5.57 -5.80 -12.10
N PRO A 87 4.35 -5.53 -11.62
CA PRO A 87 4.11 -4.62 -10.51
C PRO A 87 4.66 -5.17 -9.20
N TYR A 88 5.34 -4.32 -8.43
CA TYR A 88 5.75 -4.66 -7.07
C TYR A 88 4.78 -3.97 -6.12
N VAL A 89 3.97 -4.76 -5.41
CA VAL A 89 2.94 -4.24 -4.51
C VAL A 89 3.49 -4.28 -3.08
N TYR A 90 3.43 -3.14 -2.41
CA TYR A 90 3.71 -3.00 -0.98
C TYR A 90 2.48 -2.39 -0.33
N ILE A 91 1.96 -3.08 0.68
CA ILE A 91 0.74 -2.73 1.40
C ILE A 91 1.15 -2.39 2.83
N ASN A 92 0.78 -1.21 3.28
CA ASN A 92 1.03 -0.73 4.63
C ASN A 92 -0.27 -0.71 5.41
N MET A 93 -0.33 -1.46 6.52
CA MET A 93 -1.45 -1.39 7.45
C MET A 93 -1.49 -0.01 8.08
N ALA A 94 -2.58 0.70 7.88
CA ALA A 94 -2.64 2.12 8.18
C ALA A 94 -4.04 2.57 8.59
N SER A 95 -4.15 3.71 9.26
CA SER A 95 -5.45 4.34 9.47
C SER A 95 -6.10 4.73 8.14
N HIS A 96 -7.40 5.00 8.19
CA HIS A 96 -8.04 5.72 7.10
C HIS A 96 -7.32 7.07 6.85
N PRO A 97 -7.19 7.48 5.58
CA PRO A 97 -6.57 8.74 5.26
C PRO A 97 -7.46 9.91 5.72
N ILE A 98 -6.83 11.02 6.10
CA ILE A 98 -7.51 12.31 6.33
C ILE A 98 -6.85 13.41 5.50
N ILE A 99 -7.57 14.50 5.28
CA ILE A 99 -7.01 15.75 4.75
C ILE A 99 -7.04 16.80 5.85
N GLU A 100 -5.87 17.32 6.19
CA GLU A 100 -5.70 18.43 7.11
C GLU A 100 -4.63 19.36 6.55
N ASP A 101 -4.93 20.65 6.48
CA ASP A 101 -4.04 21.70 5.95
C ASP A 101 -3.49 21.36 4.55
N GLU A 102 -4.36 20.83 3.68
CA GLU A 102 -4.02 20.44 2.30
C GLU A 102 -2.96 19.31 2.19
N VAL A 103 -2.72 18.62 3.30
CA VAL A 103 -1.85 17.44 3.38
C VAL A 103 -2.70 16.19 3.59
N LEU A 104 -2.40 15.14 2.81
CA LEU A 104 -2.95 13.81 3.04
C LEU A 104 -2.17 13.14 4.18
N LYS A 105 -2.86 12.83 5.27
CA LYS A 105 -2.24 12.26 6.48
C LYS A 105 -2.81 10.88 6.76
N TYR A 106 -1.98 9.99 7.29
CA TYR A 106 -2.41 8.71 7.83
C TYR A 106 -1.47 8.26 8.97
N VAL A 107 -1.96 7.35 9.79
CA VAL A 107 -1.18 6.68 10.83
C VAL A 107 -0.71 5.32 10.32
N ASP A 108 0.58 5.05 10.44
CA ASP A 108 1.25 3.79 10.12
C ASP A 108 1.12 2.83 11.31
N PHE A 109 0.65 1.60 11.05
CA PHE A 109 0.45 0.58 12.10
C PHE A 109 1.60 -0.43 12.16
N ASP A 110 2.76 -0.10 11.58
CA ASP A 110 4.03 -0.86 11.71
C ASP A 110 4.01 -2.29 11.16
N LEU A 111 3.03 -2.64 10.34
CA LEU A 111 2.89 -3.99 9.79
C LEU A 111 2.60 -3.89 8.30
N ASP A 112 3.36 -4.65 7.51
CA ASP A 112 3.33 -4.49 6.06
C ASP A 112 3.26 -5.83 5.34
N ILE A 113 2.76 -5.80 4.10
CA ILE A 113 2.76 -6.94 3.19
C ILE A 113 3.49 -6.57 1.90
N LYS A 114 4.34 -7.49 1.43
CA LYS A 114 4.99 -7.42 0.12
C LYS A 114 4.44 -8.50 -0.80
N HIS A 115 4.15 -8.11 -2.04
CA HIS A 115 3.79 -9.01 -3.12
C HIS A 115 4.61 -8.67 -4.36
N TYR A 116 5.34 -9.66 -4.86
CA TYR A 116 6.14 -9.54 -6.07
C TYR A 116 5.58 -10.46 -7.16
N PRO A 117 5.84 -10.16 -8.44
CA PRO A 117 5.44 -11.02 -9.55
C PRO A 117 5.92 -12.45 -9.32
N ASN A 118 5.01 -13.41 -9.47
CA ASN A 118 5.27 -14.85 -9.29
C ASN A 118 5.80 -15.25 -7.90
N LYS A 119 5.60 -14.43 -6.88
CA LYS A 119 5.90 -14.76 -5.47
C LYS A 119 4.66 -14.70 -4.62
N GLU A 120 4.66 -15.48 -3.55
CA GLU A 120 3.63 -15.45 -2.53
C GLU A 120 3.65 -14.13 -1.75
N LEU A 121 2.55 -13.85 -1.05
CA LEU A 121 2.51 -12.74 -0.10
C LEU A 121 3.53 -12.97 1.01
N LYS A 122 4.23 -11.89 1.38
CA LYS A 122 5.13 -11.88 2.52
C LYS A 122 4.66 -10.84 3.53
N LEU A 123 4.33 -11.28 4.74
CA LEU A 123 4.13 -10.40 5.89
C LEU A 123 5.49 -10.01 6.44
N VAL A 124 5.78 -8.72 6.48
CA VAL A 124 7.07 -8.16 6.93
C VAL A 124 6.86 -7.19 8.10
N ASP A 125 7.97 -6.74 8.70
CA ASP A 125 8.01 -5.78 9.80
C ASP A 125 7.25 -6.21 11.08
N ARG A 126 7.03 -7.54 11.22
CA ARG A 126 6.39 -8.15 12.40
C ARG A 126 7.07 -7.75 13.71
N GLU A 127 8.40 -7.78 13.74
CA GLU A 127 9.17 -7.44 14.95
C GLU A 127 9.00 -5.97 15.32
N GLU A 128 8.99 -5.07 14.33
CA GLU A 128 8.69 -3.65 14.53
C GLU A 128 7.29 -3.48 15.12
N TYR A 129 6.27 -4.11 14.52
CA TYR A 129 4.91 -4.12 15.07
C TYR A 129 4.85 -4.63 16.51
N TYR A 130 5.44 -5.79 16.82
CA TYR A 130 5.41 -6.36 18.17
C TYR A 130 6.07 -5.47 19.22
N ARG A 131 7.14 -4.79 18.84
CA ARG A 131 7.84 -3.83 19.69
C ARG A 131 7.02 -2.55 19.86
N ASN A 132 6.56 -1.96 18.77
CA ASN A 132 5.83 -0.69 18.77
C ASN A 132 4.45 -0.82 19.41
N LYS A 133 3.69 -1.90 19.17
CA LYS A 133 2.38 -2.08 19.80
C LYS A 133 2.46 -2.12 21.33
N LYS A 134 3.55 -2.64 21.90
CA LYS A 134 3.82 -2.61 23.34
C LYS A 134 4.26 -1.21 23.79
N LYS A 135 5.27 -0.64 23.12
CA LYS A 135 5.86 0.66 23.48
C LYS A 135 4.86 1.81 23.38
N LEU A 136 4.10 1.86 22.29
CA LEU A 136 3.12 2.88 21.95
C LEU A 136 1.71 2.52 22.47
N LYS A 137 1.57 1.40 23.21
CA LYS A 137 0.34 0.97 23.89
C LYS A 137 -0.87 0.87 22.96
N TYR A 138 -0.75 0.12 21.87
CA TYR A 138 -1.86 -0.09 20.93
C TYR A 138 -3.02 -0.75 21.68
N SER A 139 -4.20 -0.13 21.61
CA SER A 139 -5.38 -0.67 22.28
C SER A 139 -5.70 -2.08 21.74
N LYS A 140 -6.33 -2.91 22.57
CA LYS A 140 -6.76 -4.25 22.14
C LYS A 140 -7.69 -4.18 20.93
N VAL A 141 -8.57 -3.18 20.90
CA VAL A 141 -9.48 -2.92 19.78
C VAL A 141 -8.71 -2.62 18.49
N LEU A 142 -7.69 -1.76 18.54
CA LEU A 142 -6.87 -1.47 17.37
C LEU A 142 -6.15 -2.72 16.85
N GLN A 143 -5.57 -3.52 17.76
CA GLN A 143 -4.92 -4.77 17.38
C GLN A 143 -5.89 -5.73 16.67
N GLU A 144 -7.13 -5.84 17.17
CA GLU A 144 -8.18 -6.65 16.55
C GLU A 144 -8.59 -6.12 15.17
N MET A 145 -8.69 -4.80 15.01
CA MET A 145 -8.97 -4.17 13.71
C MET A 145 -7.85 -4.45 12.69
N ILE A 146 -6.58 -4.33 13.10
CA ILE A 146 -5.42 -4.65 12.24
C ILE A 146 -5.47 -6.12 11.79
N TYR A 147 -5.72 -7.05 12.71
CA TYR A 147 -5.81 -8.47 12.34
C TYR A 147 -7.01 -8.79 11.45
N SER A 148 -8.15 -8.12 11.65
CA SER A 148 -9.31 -8.26 10.77
C SER A 148 -8.99 -7.78 9.36
N GLU A 149 -8.33 -6.64 9.22
CA GLU A 149 -7.95 -6.11 7.90
C GLU A 149 -6.90 -6.99 7.21
N LEU A 150 -5.98 -7.62 7.93
CA LEU A 150 -5.07 -8.62 7.34
C LEU A 150 -5.84 -9.81 6.75
N ASN A 151 -6.88 -10.29 7.43
CA ASN A 151 -7.73 -11.37 6.91
C ASN A 151 -8.45 -10.92 5.63
N GLU A 152 -8.96 -9.67 5.60
CA GLU A 152 -9.55 -9.10 4.39
C GLU A 152 -8.55 -9.00 3.24
N LEU A 153 -7.31 -8.57 3.50
CA LEU A 153 -6.25 -8.55 2.47
C LEU A 153 -5.92 -9.94 1.93
N ILE A 154 -5.90 -10.96 2.80
CA ILE A 154 -5.71 -12.35 2.38
C ILE A 154 -6.88 -12.82 1.52
N ASN A 155 -8.12 -12.48 1.90
CA ASN A 155 -9.31 -12.75 1.10
C ASN A 155 -9.24 -12.05 -0.26
N MET A 156 -8.84 -10.78 -0.30
CA MET A 156 -8.66 -10.03 -1.55
C MET A 156 -7.61 -10.70 -2.45
N TYR A 157 -6.50 -11.17 -1.88
CA TYR A 157 -5.46 -11.87 -2.62
C TYR A 157 -5.93 -13.21 -3.20
N ASN A 158 -6.60 -14.02 -2.39
CA ASN A 158 -7.13 -15.32 -2.82
C ASN A 158 -8.17 -15.18 -3.94
N ASN A 159 -8.95 -14.10 -3.92
CA ASN A 159 -10.01 -13.83 -4.89
C ASN A 159 -9.57 -12.92 -6.05
N TYR A 160 -8.29 -12.55 -6.14
CA TYR A 160 -7.75 -11.64 -7.16
C TYR A 160 -8.50 -10.30 -7.23
N ASN A 161 -8.83 -9.74 -6.08
CA ASN A 161 -9.61 -8.50 -5.96
C ASN A 161 -8.73 -7.26 -5.76
N TYR A 162 -9.26 -6.11 -6.20
CA TYR A 162 -8.72 -4.79 -5.92
C TYR A 162 -7.24 -4.63 -6.27
N ILE A 163 -6.35 -4.50 -5.27
CA ILE A 163 -4.92 -4.29 -5.48
C ILE A 163 -4.19 -5.53 -6.01
N PHE A 164 -4.87 -6.68 -6.02
CA PHE A 164 -4.37 -7.94 -6.60
C PHE A 164 -5.02 -8.24 -7.96
N ASP A 165 -5.89 -7.35 -8.48
CA ASP A 165 -6.44 -7.43 -9.82
C ASP A 165 -5.58 -6.63 -10.81
N ASP A 166 -4.93 -7.32 -11.73
CA ASP A 166 -4.12 -6.70 -12.78
C ASP A 166 -4.92 -5.74 -13.66
N LYS A 167 -6.23 -5.94 -13.83
CA LYS A 167 -7.09 -5.03 -14.61
C LYS A 167 -7.19 -3.66 -13.94
N ILE A 168 -7.28 -3.63 -12.60
CA ILE A 168 -7.35 -2.38 -11.84
C ILE A 168 -5.99 -1.66 -11.89
N ILE A 169 -4.89 -2.39 -11.69
CA ILE A 169 -3.54 -1.80 -11.78
C ILE A 169 -3.30 -1.24 -13.19
N ASN A 170 -3.63 -2.01 -14.23
CA ASN A 170 -3.43 -1.59 -15.62
C ASN A 170 -4.34 -0.41 -16.01
N TYR A 171 -5.57 -0.35 -15.49
CA TYR A 171 -6.44 0.80 -15.67
C TYR A 171 -5.78 2.09 -15.15
N TYR A 172 -5.30 2.10 -13.91
CA TYR A 172 -4.66 3.28 -13.33
C TYR A 172 -3.30 3.60 -13.96
N ARG A 173 -2.54 2.58 -14.38
CA ARG A 173 -1.32 2.77 -15.18
C ARG A 173 -1.63 3.50 -16.48
N ASN A 174 -2.64 3.06 -17.22
CA ASN A 174 -3.04 3.67 -18.49
C ASN A 174 -3.59 5.09 -18.29
N LEU A 175 -4.34 5.30 -17.21
CA LEU A 175 -4.83 6.62 -16.83
C LEU A 175 -3.64 7.58 -16.57
N ALA A 176 -2.64 7.15 -15.81
CA ALA A 176 -1.43 7.93 -15.52
C ALA A 176 -0.61 8.27 -16.77
N ILE A 177 -0.59 7.38 -17.77
CA ILE A 177 0.04 7.64 -19.08
C ILE A 177 -0.77 8.68 -19.86
N THR A 178 -2.09 8.51 -19.93
CA THR A 178 -3.00 9.38 -20.69
C THR A 178 -3.01 10.80 -20.15
N ASP A 179 -3.00 10.95 -18.82
CA ASP A 179 -2.87 12.21 -18.11
C ASP A 179 -1.42 12.78 -18.13
N LYS A 180 -0.49 12.11 -18.83
CA LYS A 180 0.92 12.50 -19.02
C LYS A 180 1.74 12.59 -17.74
N SER A 181 1.23 12.06 -16.63
CA SER A 181 1.96 11.99 -15.37
C SER A 181 3.11 10.99 -15.43
N ILE A 182 2.94 9.92 -16.20
CA ILE A 182 4.01 8.96 -16.50
C ILE A 182 4.26 8.97 -18.00
N ARG A 183 5.52 9.16 -18.42
CA ARG A 183 5.88 9.07 -19.83
C ARG A 183 5.82 7.60 -20.28
N SER A 184 5.20 7.33 -21.43
CA SER A 184 5.07 5.98 -21.98
C SER A 184 6.41 5.27 -22.14
N ASN A 185 7.47 6.00 -22.49
CA ASN A 185 8.82 5.45 -22.65
C ASN A 185 9.46 4.96 -21.33
N LEU A 186 9.03 5.49 -20.17
CA LEU A 186 9.46 4.98 -18.86
C LEU A 186 8.87 3.61 -18.55
N LEU A 187 7.88 3.18 -19.34
CA LEU A 187 7.15 1.92 -19.18
C LEU A 187 7.38 0.94 -20.36
N ASN A 188 8.16 1.32 -21.37
CA ASN A 188 8.47 0.47 -22.53
C ASN A 188 9.46 -0.63 -22.14
N THR A 189 8.98 -1.88 -22.06
CA THR A 189 9.20 -2.96 -23.06
C THR A 189 8.66 -4.29 -22.54
N SER A 190 7.95 -5.01 -23.43
CA SER A 190 7.33 -6.34 -23.29
C SER A 190 6.08 -6.40 -22.40
N GLN A 191 4.93 -6.13 -23.01
CA GLN A 191 3.68 -6.77 -22.61
C GLN A 191 3.95 -8.29 -22.56
N PRO A 192 3.65 -9.01 -21.47
CA PRO A 192 3.23 -10.38 -21.68
C PRO A 192 2.00 -10.30 -22.60
N SER A 193 2.01 -11.11 -23.65
CA SER A 193 0.92 -11.22 -24.62
C SER A 193 -0.44 -11.23 -23.93
N GLN A 194 -1.46 -10.76 -24.66
CA GLN A 194 -2.88 -10.83 -24.30
C GLN A 194 -3.42 -12.27 -24.19
N ASN A 195 -2.71 -13.14 -23.48
CA ASN A 195 -3.20 -14.38 -22.92
C ASN A 195 -3.19 -14.21 -21.40
N THR A 196 -4.11 -13.39 -20.88
CA THR A 196 -4.40 -13.37 -19.44
C THR A 196 -5.31 -14.56 -19.06
N ASP A 197 -4.91 -15.76 -19.46
CA ASP A 197 -5.15 -17.00 -18.73
C ASP A 197 -3.92 -17.28 -17.86
N TYR A 198 -3.42 -16.25 -17.16
CA TYR A 198 -2.40 -16.40 -16.13
C TYR A 198 -3.04 -17.15 -14.95
N LYS A 199 -3.06 -18.49 -15.08
CA LYS A 199 -3.42 -19.51 -14.09
C LYS A 199 -4.11 -18.95 -12.84
N GLN A 200 -5.41 -18.70 -12.94
CA GLN A 200 -6.29 -18.71 -11.77
C GLN A 200 -6.15 -20.04 -11.00
N ASN A 201 -5.70 -21.10 -11.67
CA ASN A 201 -5.60 -22.47 -11.17
C ASN A 201 -4.28 -22.86 -10.45
N SER A 202 -3.44 -21.93 -9.96
CA SER A 202 -2.22 -22.35 -9.23
C SER A 202 -1.79 -21.55 -8.02
N ARG A 203 -2.64 -20.71 -7.42
CA ARG A 203 -2.34 -20.12 -6.10
C ARG A 203 -3.01 -20.95 -5.01
N SER A 204 -2.22 -21.50 -4.08
CA SER A 204 -2.75 -22.19 -2.90
C SER A 204 -3.58 -21.21 -2.08
N ALA A 205 -4.82 -21.58 -1.75
CA ALA A 205 -5.70 -20.76 -0.91
C ALA A 205 -5.07 -20.56 0.46
N PHE A 206 -4.89 -19.30 0.87
CA PHE A 206 -4.34 -18.96 2.17
C PHE A 206 -5.44 -18.90 3.23
N SER A 207 -5.21 -19.54 4.38
CA SER A 207 -6.08 -19.42 5.56
C SER A 207 -5.26 -19.03 6.79
N VAL A 208 -5.77 -18.08 7.57
CA VAL A 208 -5.20 -17.75 8.89
C VAL A 208 -5.80 -18.72 9.91
N LYS A 209 -4.99 -19.64 10.44
CA LYS A 209 -5.35 -20.43 11.63
C LYS A 209 -4.58 -19.90 12.84
N GLY A 210 -5.29 -19.57 13.92
CA GLY A 210 -4.68 -19.31 15.24
C GLY A 210 -5.43 -18.30 16.10
N GLN A 211 -5.79 -18.70 17.33
CA GLN A 211 -6.35 -17.83 18.36
C GLN A 211 -5.26 -16.91 18.96
N ARG A 212 -5.58 -15.61 19.01
CA ARG A 212 -5.17 -14.47 19.90
C ARG A 212 -3.84 -14.45 20.71
N GLN A 213 -3.05 -15.50 20.84
CA GLN A 213 -1.74 -15.47 21.50
C GLN A 213 -0.80 -16.41 20.73
N ASN A 214 0.26 -15.84 20.16
CA ASN A 214 1.25 -16.47 19.26
C ASN A 214 0.78 -16.64 17.81
N LEU A 215 1.08 -15.64 16.97
CA LEU A 215 1.12 -15.83 15.52
C LEU A 215 2.35 -16.68 15.17
N GLU A 216 2.25 -17.98 15.38
CA GLU A 216 3.03 -18.94 14.59
C GLU A 216 2.31 -19.10 13.25
N VAL A 217 2.79 -18.36 12.25
CA VAL A 217 2.39 -18.51 10.85
C VAL A 217 2.91 -19.86 10.38
N THR A 218 2.08 -20.91 10.41
CA THR A 218 2.46 -22.23 9.88
C THR A 218 2.01 -22.37 8.42
N LYS A 219 2.92 -22.89 7.58
CA LYS A 219 2.78 -23.10 6.12
C LYS A 219 1.44 -23.79 5.78
N SER A 220 0.70 -23.36 4.77
CA SER A 220 1.13 -23.38 3.37
C SER A 220 1.46 -22.00 2.81
N ASN A 221 2.76 -21.71 2.88
CA ASN A 221 3.54 -20.76 2.10
C ASN A 221 3.35 -19.23 2.25
N PHE A 222 3.36 -18.74 3.48
CA PHE A 222 3.99 -17.43 3.74
C PHE A 222 5.49 -17.66 3.94
N THR A 223 6.36 -17.02 3.15
CA THR A 223 7.79 -17.06 3.43
C THR A 223 8.09 -16.14 4.61
N ILE A 224 8.46 -16.72 5.74
CA ILE A 224 8.98 -16.04 6.92
C ILE A 224 10.47 -15.79 6.64
N GLU A 225 10.85 -14.56 6.35
CA GLU A 225 12.24 -14.12 6.55
C GLU A 225 12.33 -13.55 7.97
N ASN A 226 13.25 -14.10 8.75
CA ASN A 226 13.82 -13.40 9.89
C ASN A 226 14.89 -12.48 9.28
N ASN A 227 14.84 -11.19 9.57
CA ASN A 227 15.89 -10.28 9.14
C ASN A 227 17.08 -10.50 10.07
N ASP A 228 18.12 -11.18 9.58
CA ASP A 228 19.48 -11.04 10.09
C ASP A 228 20.07 -9.67 9.70
#